data_AF-A0A150X788-F1
#
_entry.id   AF-A0A150X788-F1
#
_cell.length_a   1.000
_cell.length_b   1.000
_cell.length_c   1.000
_cell.angle_alpha   90.00
_cell.angle_beta   90.00
_cell.angle_gamma   90.00
#
_symmetry.space_group_name_H-M   'P 1'
#
loop_
_entity.id
_entity.type
_entity.pdbx_description
1 polymer ?
#
loop_
_entity_poly.entity_id
_entity_poly.type
_entity_poly.pdbx_seq_one_letter_code
_entity_poly.pdbx_strand_id
1 'polypeptide(L)'
;MNRKLWLFMLVAMFAGLTLKAQSVGEIKVKKLGPANLNYRKSPKRVAISDFQVNYQTALTLEDEKKGGKMWRGGIKGDAKASLTVVLDGLNPDDLQKLTDQLYAQYVNDLKAQGFEIASIDEVWNHNAFVKNREKRWELKAGEGPEQGKAFGVILTRPSTQKFVVPLKTFDKNKPGIASLADYVEGTENKVVNQKRDFIWNKVVIEVTVFEDGQGEMSKTLNRHAGSAQVKVETNFKVNEASTNRFDMGTFMARGGVEIQDVLERQKFEAGMNADRDKLGTDYGVLRVWSVEDREKTNFATVVCDPSKYLKGAEMAVDAFLKSTVQEMAAKAN
;
A
#
# COMPACT_ATOMS: atom_id res chain seq x y z
N MET A 1 -20.43 -54.21 20.74
CA MET A 1 -20.35 -52.98 19.91
C MET A 1 -19.21 -53.15 18.92
N ASN A 2 -19.51 -53.22 17.62
CA ASN A 2 -18.58 -53.76 16.62
C ASN A 2 -17.36 -52.87 16.38
N ARG A 3 -16.15 -53.42 16.55
CA ARG A 3 -14.84 -52.79 16.23
C ARG A 3 -14.78 -52.19 14.81
N LYS A 4 -15.54 -52.77 13.87
CA LYS A 4 -15.67 -52.27 12.49
C LYS A 4 -16.46 -50.96 12.37
N LEU A 5 -17.40 -50.71 13.29
CA LEU A 5 -18.20 -49.48 13.32
C LEU A 5 -17.36 -48.26 13.78
N TRP A 6 -16.42 -48.50 14.70
CA TRP A 6 -15.48 -47.47 15.17
C TRP A 6 -14.46 -47.07 14.11
N LEU A 7 -13.96 -48.03 13.32
CA LEU A 7 -13.02 -47.74 12.24
C LEU A 7 -13.68 -46.90 11.13
N PHE A 8 -14.97 -47.14 10.84
CA PHE A 8 -15.73 -46.39 9.84
C PHE A 8 -16.03 -44.95 10.29
N MET A 9 -16.32 -44.72 11.58
CA MET A 9 -16.46 -43.37 12.15
C MET A 9 -15.14 -42.59 12.15
N LEU A 10 -14.01 -43.26 12.43
CA LEU A 10 -12.70 -42.62 12.50
C LEU A 10 -12.19 -42.17 11.11
N VAL A 11 -12.50 -42.95 10.06
CA VAL A 11 -12.17 -42.59 8.67
C VAL A 11 -13.12 -41.50 8.12
N ALA A 12 -14.39 -41.50 8.54
CA ALA A 12 -15.34 -40.45 8.18
C ALA A 12 -15.02 -39.08 8.84
N MET A 13 -14.44 -39.07 10.05
CA MET A 13 -13.98 -37.83 10.71
C MET A 13 -12.77 -37.19 10.01
N PHE A 14 -11.93 -37.95 9.30
CA PHE A 14 -10.77 -37.41 8.59
C PHE A 14 -11.09 -36.80 7.21
N ALA A 15 -12.20 -37.19 6.59
CA ALA A 15 -12.60 -36.70 5.27
C ALA A 15 -13.32 -35.33 5.30
N GLY A 16 -13.68 -34.82 6.47
CA GLY A 16 -14.46 -33.58 6.64
C GLY A 16 -13.67 -32.31 6.94
N LEU A 17 -12.35 -32.37 7.09
CA LEU A 17 -11.51 -31.22 7.44
C LEU A 17 -10.73 -30.71 6.21
N THR A 18 -11.43 -30.16 5.22
CA THR A 18 -10.77 -29.26 4.27
C THR A 18 -10.53 -27.93 4.99
N LEU A 19 -9.48 -27.87 5.80
CA LEU A 19 -8.93 -26.61 6.27
C LEU A 19 -8.51 -25.81 5.02
N LYS A 20 -9.25 -24.77 4.69
CA LYS A 20 -8.81 -23.76 3.72
C LYS A 20 -7.57 -23.06 4.29
N ALA A 21 -6.41 -23.60 3.96
CA ALA A 21 -5.14 -23.00 4.34
C ALA A 21 -4.89 -21.79 3.44
N GLN A 22 -4.62 -20.64 4.06
CA GLN A 22 -4.11 -19.47 3.34
C GLN A 22 -2.87 -19.87 2.56
N SER A 23 -2.78 -19.42 1.30
CA SER A 23 -1.66 -19.72 0.42
C SER A 23 -1.09 -18.43 -0.15
N VAL A 24 0.25 -18.40 -0.26
CA VAL A 24 0.98 -17.28 -0.86
C VAL A 24 0.98 -17.45 -2.37
N GLY A 25 0.55 -16.43 -3.10
CA GLY A 25 0.65 -16.38 -4.55
C GLY A 25 2.10 -16.36 -5.06
N GLU A 26 2.27 -16.47 -6.37
CA GLU A 26 3.61 -16.42 -6.98
C GLU A 26 4.28 -15.05 -6.74
N ILE A 27 5.50 -15.05 -6.23
CA ILE A 27 6.28 -13.82 -5.98
C ILE A 27 7.31 -13.64 -7.08
N LYS A 28 7.14 -12.57 -7.86
CA LYS A 28 8.13 -12.14 -8.87
C LYS A 28 8.83 -10.87 -8.41
N VAL A 29 10.05 -11.00 -7.91
CA VAL A 29 10.83 -9.83 -7.47
C VAL A 29 11.31 -9.05 -8.70
N LYS A 30 10.83 -7.80 -8.83
CA LYS A 30 11.33 -6.81 -9.76
C LYS A 30 12.46 -6.02 -9.10
N LYS A 31 13.55 -5.84 -9.85
CA LYS A 31 14.73 -5.08 -9.43
C LYS A 31 14.81 -3.78 -10.22
N LEU A 32 14.99 -2.66 -9.52
CA LEU A 32 15.22 -1.34 -10.07
C LEU A 32 16.57 -0.82 -9.56
N GLY A 33 17.26 -0.02 -10.37
CA GLY A 33 18.57 0.54 -10.05
C GLY A 33 19.54 0.46 -11.23
N PRO A 34 20.83 0.76 -10.99
CA PRO A 34 21.87 0.67 -12.01
C PRO A 34 21.94 -0.72 -12.65
N ALA A 35 22.24 -0.79 -13.95
CA ALA A 35 22.37 -2.06 -14.68
C ALA A 35 23.43 -3.00 -14.06
N ASN A 36 24.47 -2.43 -13.46
CA ASN A 36 25.55 -3.15 -12.78
C ASN A 36 25.34 -3.30 -11.26
N LEU A 37 24.11 -3.18 -10.76
CA LEU A 37 23.79 -3.32 -9.34
C LEU A 37 24.38 -4.63 -8.78
N ASN A 38 25.29 -4.48 -7.82
CA ASN A 38 25.93 -5.53 -7.05
C ASN A 38 26.38 -4.96 -5.69
N TYR A 39 26.53 -5.84 -4.70
CA TYR A 39 26.94 -5.50 -3.34
C TYR A 39 28.21 -6.25 -2.90
N ARG A 40 28.93 -6.88 -3.83
CA ARG A 40 30.15 -7.67 -3.54
C ARG A 40 31.24 -6.87 -2.85
N LYS A 41 31.33 -5.57 -3.15
CA LYS A 41 32.29 -4.63 -2.55
C LYS A 41 31.71 -3.85 -1.38
N SER A 42 30.42 -4.00 -1.08
CA SER A 42 29.79 -3.36 0.06
C SER A 42 30.12 -4.14 1.34
N PRO A 43 30.17 -3.47 2.51
CA PRO A 43 30.27 -4.15 3.79
C PRO A 43 29.12 -5.15 3.97
N LYS A 44 29.38 -6.28 4.65
CA LYS A 44 28.35 -7.24 5.06
C LYS A 44 27.59 -6.75 6.30
N ARG A 45 27.25 -5.46 6.32
CA ARG A 45 26.56 -4.75 7.40
C ARG A 45 25.42 -3.97 6.79
N VAL A 46 24.21 -4.10 7.35
CA VAL A 46 23.00 -3.43 6.87
C VAL A 46 22.54 -2.44 7.92
N ALA A 47 22.39 -1.16 7.53
CA ALA A 47 21.80 -0.15 8.39
C ALA A 47 20.33 0.06 7.99
N ILE A 48 19.40 -0.43 8.81
CA ILE A 48 17.96 -0.28 8.57
C ILE A 48 17.55 1.12 9.00
N SER A 49 17.54 2.06 8.05
CA SER A 49 17.26 3.47 8.29
C SER A 49 15.80 3.75 8.61
N ASP A 50 14.88 2.92 8.08
CA ASP A 50 13.44 3.07 8.22
C ASP A 50 12.73 1.74 7.87
N PHE A 51 11.68 1.40 8.61
CA PHE A 51 10.85 0.23 8.39
C PHE A 51 9.38 0.60 8.65
N GLN A 52 8.58 0.60 7.59
CA GLN A 52 7.18 1.05 7.63
C GLN A 52 6.26 -0.03 7.09
N VAL A 53 5.14 -0.25 7.78
CA VAL A 53 4.02 -1.03 7.26
C VAL A 53 2.77 -0.16 7.26
N ASN A 54 2.20 0.00 6.06
CA ASN A 54 0.97 0.73 5.79
C ASN A 54 -0.16 -0.28 5.57
N TYR A 55 -1.09 -0.34 6.51
CA TYR A 55 -2.28 -1.20 6.45
C TYR A 55 -3.47 -0.40 5.92
N GLN A 56 -3.98 -0.76 4.74
CA GLN A 56 -5.19 -0.18 4.20
C GLN A 56 -6.41 -0.73 4.95
N THR A 57 -7.18 0.19 5.51
CA THR A 57 -8.44 -0.04 6.23
C THR A 57 -9.61 0.72 5.61
N ALA A 58 -9.37 1.67 4.71
CA ALA A 58 -10.43 2.24 3.89
C ALA A 58 -9.91 2.69 2.53
N LEU A 59 -10.82 2.84 1.57
CA LEU A 59 -10.58 3.40 0.25
C LEU A 59 -11.76 4.29 -0.13
N THR A 60 -11.48 5.49 -0.62
CA THR A 60 -12.46 6.36 -1.26
C THR A 60 -12.06 6.55 -2.72
N LEU A 61 -12.97 6.25 -3.63
CA LEU A 61 -12.83 6.55 -5.06
C LEU A 61 -13.92 7.54 -5.47
N GLU A 62 -13.54 8.50 -6.32
CA GLU A 62 -14.47 9.45 -6.91
C GLU A 62 -14.27 9.53 -8.42
N ASP A 63 -15.36 9.65 -9.16
CA ASP A 63 -15.35 10.01 -10.58
C ASP A 63 -16.34 11.15 -10.82
N GLU A 64 -15.95 12.09 -11.67
CA GLU A 64 -16.74 13.25 -12.04
C GLU A 64 -16.78 13.38 -13.58
N LYS A 65 -17.94 13.80 -14.09
CA LYS A 65 -18.14 14.15 -15.48
C LYS A 65 -18.77 15.52 -15.54
N LYS A 66 -18.00 16.48 -16.05
CA LYS A 66 -18.51 17.82 -16.31
C LYS A 66 -19.56 17.82 -17.41
N GLY A 67 -20.61 18.57 -17.17
CA GLY A 67 -21.71 18.91 -18.04
C GLY A 67 -21.29 19.89 -19.14
N GLY A 68 -22.24 20.69 -19.62
CA GLY A 68 -22.04 21.68 -20.67
C GLY A 68 -22.85 21.44 -21.94
N LYS A 69 -22.54 22.21 -22.99
CA LYS A 69 -23.29 22.20 -24.25
C LYS A 69 -23.07 20.88 -25.01
N MET A 70 -24.15 20.33 -25.56
CA MET A 70 -24.12 19.12 -26.39
C MET A 70 -23.94 19.45 -27.87
N TRP A 71 -23.26 18.57 -28.62
CA TRP A 71 -22.94 18.74 -30.05
C TRP A 71 -24.17 18.95 -30.96
N ARG A 72 -25.35 18.44 -30.57
CA ARG A 72 -26.60 18.56 -31.35
C ARG A 72 -27.63 19.51 -30.72
N GLY A 73 -27.17 20.48 -29.93
CA GLY A 73 -28.04 21.37 -29.15
C GLY A 73 -28.42 20.76 -27.80
N GLY A 74 -28.81 21.63 -26.86
CA GLY A 74 -29.08 21.28 -25.48
C GLY A 74 -27.88 21.39 -24.55
N ILE A 75 -28.15 21.19 -23.26
CA ILE A 75 -27.14 21.17 -22.19
C ILE A 75 -27.25 19.88 -21.38
N LYS A 76 -26.15 19.50 -20.74
CA LYS A 76 -26.09 18.44 -19.73
C LYS A 76 -25.55 18.99 -18.41
N GLY A 77 -26.06 18.49 -17.30
CA GLY A 77 -25.53 18.78 -15.97
C GLY A 77 -24.25 18.01 -15.68
N ASP A 78 -23.61 18.31 -14.56
CA ASP A 78 -22.50 17.55 -14.01
C ASP A 78 -23.01 16.20 -13.43
N ALA A 79 -22.17 15.18 -13.46
CA ALA A 79 -22.42 13.91 -12.79
C ALA A 79 -21.23 13.54 -11.91
N LYS A 80 -21.48 13.19 -10.65
CA LYS A 80 -20.47 12.76 -9.70
C LYS A 80 -20.85 11.43 -9.04
N ALA A 81 -19.89 10.54 -8.91
CA ALA A 81 -20.02 9.28 -8.18
C ALA A 81 -18.88 9.16 -7.18
N SER A 82 -19.20 8.91 -5.91
CA SER A 82 -18.25 8.70 -4.82
C SER A 82 -18.57 7.39 -4.10
N LEU A 83 -17.54 6.61 -3.78
CA LEU A 83 -17.66 5.34 -3.08
C LEU A 83 -16.58 5.26 -2.01
N THR A 84 -16.99 5.13 -0.75
CA THR A 84 -16.10 4.85 0.38
C THR A 84 -16.36 3.44 0.89
N VAL A 85 -15.31 2.62 0.93
CA VAL A 85 -15.35 1.28 1.54
C VAL A 85 -14.43 1.25 2.74
N VAL A 86 -14.91 0.73 3.87
CA VAL A 86 -14.18 0.65 5.14
C VAL A 86 -14.10 -0.80 5.59
N LEU A 87 -12.93 -1.20 6.06
CA LEU A 87 -12.66 -2.48 6.68
C LEU A 87 -12.97 -2.37 8.18
N ASP A 88 -13.81 -3.26 8.68
CA ASP A 88 -14.19 -3.35 10.09
C ASP A 88 -13.61 -4.60 10.75
N GLY A 89 -13.34 -4.51 12.06
CA GLY A 89 -12.86 -5.61 12.90
C GLY A 89 -11.38 -5.54 13.28
N LEU A 90 -10.57 -4.65 12.69
CA LEU A 90 -9.15 -4.55 13.05
C LEU A 90 -8.90 -3.70 14.30
N ASN A 91 -8.07 -4.23 15.19
CA ASN A 91 -7.50 -3.47 16.29
C ASN A 91 -6.13 -2.90 15.87
N PRO A 92 -5.94 -1.56 15.88
CA PRO A 92 -4.65 -0.96 15.55
C PRO A 92 -3.46 -1.46 16.38
N ASP A 93 -3.68 -1.82 17.65
CA ASP A 93 -2.60 -2.32 18.52
C ASP A 93 -2.07 -3.68 18.06
N ASP A 94 -2.92 -4.52 17.46
CA ASP A 94 -2.50 -5.82 16.93
C ASP A 94 -1.71 -5.65 15.62
N LEU A 95 -2.00 -4.61 14.83
CA LEU A 95 -1.19 -4.21 13.68
C LEU A 95 0.22 -3.74 14.11
N GLN A 96 0.31 -3.02 15.23
CA GLN A 96 1.60 -2.63 15.80
C GLN A 96 2.41 -3.84 16.24
N LYS A 97 1.80 -4.80 16.96
CA LYS A 97 2.46 -6.06 17.36
C LYS A 97 2.95 -6.86 16.16
N LEU A 98 2.12 -6.95 15.10
CA LEU A 98 2.51 -7.61 13.85
C LEU A 98 3.74 -6.93 13.23
N THR A 99 3.77 -5.59 13.21
CA THR A 99 4.93 -4.84 12.69
C THR A 99 6.20 -5.08 13.50
N ASP A 100 6.09 -5.17 14.83
CA ASP A 100 7.24 -5.52 15.70
C ASP A 100 7.75 -6.93 15.38
N GLN A 101 6.85 -7.90 15.20
CA GLN A 101 7.18 -9.27 14.81
C GLN A 101 7.85 -9.35 13.43
N LEU A 102 7.29 -8.67 12.42
CA LEU A 102 7.83 -8.62 11.06
C LEU A 102 9.23 -8.01 11.03
N TYR A 103 9.49 -6.99 11.84
CA TYR A 103 10.83 -6.41 11.95
C TYR A 103 11.84 -7.38 12.55
N ALA A 104 11.46 -8.08 13.62
CA ALA A 104 12.32 -9.09 14.24
C ALA A 104 12.65 -10.23 13.27
N GLN A 105 11.64 -10.72 12.52
CA GLN A 105 11.82 -11.73 11.47
C GLN A 105 12.77 -11.22 10.37
N TYR A 106 12.56 -10.00 9.88
CA TYR A 106 13.41 -9.39 8.86
C TYR A 106 14.88 -9.25 9.29
N VAL A 107 15.12 -8.82 10.53
CA VAL A 107 16.48 -8.77 11.10
C VAL A 107 17.11 -10.16 11.16
N ASN A 108 16.34 -11.18 11.53
CA ASN A 108 16.83 -12.56 11.58
C ASN A 108 17.15 -13.10 10.17
N ASP A 109 16.34 -12.78 9.17
CA ASP A 109 16.58 -13.18 7.78
C ASP A 109 17.85 -12.54 7.22
N LEU A 110 18.09 -11.25 7.50
CA LEU A 110 19.36 -10.60 7.13
C LEU A 110 20.56 -11.29 7.80
N LYS A 111 20.47 -11.59 9.10
CA LYS A 111 21.52 -12.31 9.83
C LYS A 111 21.76 -13.72 9.31
N ALA A 112 20.69 -14.44 8.96
CA ALA A 112 20.79 -15.77 8.38
C ALA A 112 21.50 -15.78 7.01
N GLN A 113 21.45 -14.67 6.27
CA GLN A 113 22.24 -14.46 5.04
C GLN A 113 23.67 -13.94 5.30
N GLY A 114 24.10 -13.86 6.56
CA GLY A 114 25.46 -13.45 6.94
C GLY A 114 25.68 -11.94 7.03
N PHE A 115 24.62 -11.15 7.13
CA PHE A 115 24.73 -9.71 7.35
C PHE A 115 24.67 -9.36 8.84
N GLU A 116 25.53 -8.44 9.27
CA GLU A 116 25.39 -7.77 10.56
C GLU A 116 24.40 -6.60 10.44
N ILE A 117 23.77 -6.20 11.54
CA ILE A 117 22.94 -5.00 11.58
C ILE A 117 23.76 -3.85 12.16
N ALA A 118 23.98 -2.80 11.37
CA ALA A 118 24.64 -1.58 11.81
C ALA A 118 23.70 -0.75 12.71
N SER A 119 24.26 -0.01 13.66
CA SER A 119 23.45 0.80 14.57
C SER A 119 22.79 1.95 13.82
N ILE A 120 21.54 2.29 14.17
CA ILE A 120 20.89 3.49 13.66
C ILE A 120 21.68 4.76 14.00
N ASP A 121 22.47 4.76 15.08
CA ASP A 121 23.31 5.89 15.45
C ASP A 121 24.38 6.20 14.40
N GLU A 122 24.87 5.18 13.67
CA GLU A 122 25.80 5.37 12.54
C GLU A 122 25.11 6.15 11.41
N VAL A 123 23.85 5.81 11.10
CA VAL A 123 23.04 6.55 10.11
C VAL A 123 22.76 7.96 10.62
N TRP A 124 22.30 8.10 11.86
CA TRP A 124 21.93 9.38 12.45
C TRP A 124 23.11 10.37 12.46
N ASN A 125 24.32 9.88 12.77
CA ASN A 125 25.55 10.67 12.85
C ASN A 125 26.27 10.85 11.51
N HIS A 126 25.74 10.29 10.43
CA HIS A 126 26.27 10.52 9.10
C HIS A 126 26.18 12.01 8.71
N ASN A 127 27.22 12.53 8.07
CA ASN A 127 27.35 13.95 7.70
C ASN A 127 26.17 14.50 6.87
N ALA A 128 25.47 13.62 6.14
CA ALA A 128 24.26 13.97 5.39
C ALA A 128 23.11 14.46 6.28
N PHE A 129 22.97 13.91 7.50
CA PHE A 129 21.91 14.27 8.44
C PHE A 129 22.29 15.40 9.39
N VAL A 130 23.59 15.55 9.72
CA VAL A 130 24.08 16.57 10.66
C VAL A 130 23.67 17.99 10.22
N LYS A 131 23.75 18.29 8.91
CA LYS A 131 23.37 19.61 8.38
C LYS A 131 21.85 19.82 8.43
N ASN A 132 21.38 20.66 9.35
CA ASN A 132 19.97 20.97 9.63
C ASN A 132 19.17 19.83 10.31
N ARG A 133 19.85 18.91 11.00
CA ARG A 133 19.25 17.80 11.75
C ARG A 133 17.99 18.23 12.52
N GLU A 134 18.14 19.15 13.46
CA GLU A 134 17.07 19.62 14.36
C GLU A 134 15.88 20.27 13.65
N LYS A 135 16.08 20.74 12.42
CA LYS A 135 15.02 21.40 11.62
C LYS A 135 14.30 20.43 10.69
N ARG A 136 14.85 19.23 10.47
CA ARG A 136 14.43 18.36 9.37
C ARG A 136 14.25 16.91 9.73
N TRP A 137 14.89 16.44 10.78
CA TRP A 137 14.93 15.03 11.13
C TRP A 137 14.73 14.83 12.62
N GLU A 138 14.10 13.72 12.95
CA GLU A 138 13.99 13.20 14.30
C GLU A 138 14.45 11.75 14.31
N LEU A 139 15.01 11.32 15.44
CA LEU A 139 15.32 9.93 15.70
C LEU A 139 14.26 9.41 16.66
N LYS A 140 13.31 8.63 16.14
CA LYS A 140 12.18 8.15 16.93
C LYS A 140 11.87 6.68 16.70
N ALA A 141 11.33 6.02 17.71
CA ALA A 141 10.75 4.69 17.58
C ALA A 141 9.31 4.77 17.07
N GLY A 142 8.71 3.64 16.72
CA GLY A 142 7.26 3.56 16.60
C GLY A 142 6.59 3.85 17.94
N GLU A 143 5.70 4.83 17.98
CA GLU A 143 4.91 5.19 19.19
C GLU A 143 3.52 4.55 19.15
N GLY A 144 3.34 3.55 18.29
CA GLY A 144 2.06 2.93 17.99
C GLY A 144 1.53 3.31 16.60
N PRO A 145 0.27 2.94 16.32
CA PRO A 145 -0.39 3.22 15.05
C PRO A 145 -0.53 4.73 14.77
N GLU A 146 -0.04 5.17 13.62
CA GLU A 146 -0.15 6.54 13.10
C GLU A 146 -1.12 6.61 11.91
N GLN A 147 -1.69 7.78 11.66
CA GLN A 147 -2.39 8.02 10.39
C GLN A 147 -1.39 8.04 9.23
N GLY A 148 -1.64 7.19 8.23
CA GLY A 148 -0.86 7.14 6.98
C GLY A 148 -1.09 8.37 6.08
N LYS A 149 -0.36 8.42 4.97
CA LYS A 149 -0.45 9.55 4.02
C LYS A 149 -1.78 9.58 3.26
N ALA A 150 -2.34 8.41 2.97
CA ALA A 150 -3.61 8.27 2.29
C ALA A 150 -4.75 8.04 3.30
N PHE A 151 -5.95 8.47 2.93
CA PHE A 151 -7.16 8.17 3.70
C PHE A 151 -7.29 6.65 3.92
N GLY A 152 -7.69 6.26 5.12
CA GLY A 152 -7.89 4.84 5.45
C GLY A 152 -6.61 4.04 5.64
N VAL A 153 -5.41 4.64 5.64
CA VAL A 153 -4.17 3.90 5.90
C VAL A 153 -3.74 4.08 7.35
N ILE A 154 -3.47 2.98 8.02
CA ILE A 154 -2.80 2.93 9.32
C ILE A 154 -1.32 2.63 9.08
N LEU A 155 -0.46 3.58 9.41
CA LEU A 155 0.98 3.45 9.35
C LEU A 155 1.49 2.94 10.70
N THR A 156 2.35 1.93 10.69
CA THR A 156 3.06 1.48 11.89
C THR A 156 4.55 1.43 11.62
N ARG A 157 5.33 1.62 12.68
CA ARG A 157 6.78 1.39 12.70
C ARG A 157 7.12 0.52 13.89
N PRO A 158 8.20 -0.26 13.84
CA PRO A 158 8.62 -1.06 14.99
C PRO A 158 8.84 -0.19 16.23
N SER A 159 8.24 -0.58 17.35
CA SER A 159 8.36 0.09 18.64
C SER A 159 9.69 -0.26 19.34
N THR A 160 10.30 -1.38 18.93
CA THR A 160 11.54 -1.90 19.50
C THR A 160 12.81 -1.23 18.96
N GLN A 161 12.71 -0.34 17.97
CA GLN A 161 13.86 0.26 17.29
C GLN A 161 13.58 1.71 16.90
N LYS A 162 14.62 2.56 16.95
CA LYS A 162 14.55 3.94 16.44
C LYS A 162 14.92 4.00 14.95
N PHE A 163 14.31 4.96 14.25
CA PHE A 163 14.51 5.24 12.84
C PHE A 163 14.72 6.73 12.62
N VAL A 164 15.39 7.08 11.51
CA VAL A 164 15.59 8.47 11.11
C VAL A 164 14.40 8.91 10.27
N VAL A 165 13.55 9.78 10.82
CA VAL A 165 12.27 10.19 10.22
C VAL A 165 12.30 11.69 9.89
N PRO A 166 11.76 12.13 8.74
CA PRO A 166 11.66 13.54 8.43
C PRO A 166 10.58 14.23 9.28
N LEU A 167 10.87 15.44 9.78
CA LEU A 167 9.90 16.27 10.50
C LEU A 167 8.77 16.76 9.58
N LYS A 168 7.53 16.67 10.06
CA LYS A 168 6.30 17.01 9.30
C LYS A 168 6.12 18.53 9.04
N THR A 169 6.86 19.39 9.73
CA THR A 169 6.71 20.86 9.71
C THR A 169 7.50 21.56 8.61
N PHE A 170 7.39 21.07 7.36
CA PHE A 170 7.83 21.86 6.21
C PHE A 170 6.70 22.77 5.74
N ASP A 171 6.99 24.07 5.71
CA ASP A 171 6.05 25.12 5.34
C ASP A 171 5.50 24.90 3.92
N LYS A 172 4.22 24.56 3.84
CA LYS A 172 3.49 24.33 2.58
C LYS A 172 3.29 25.62 1.76
N ASN A 173 3.58 26.79 2.34
CA ASN A 173 3.32 28.09 1.71
C ASN A 173 4.48 28.64 0.86
N LYS A 174 5.56 27.88 0.65
CA LYS A 174 6.63 28.28 -0.28
C LYS A 174 6.68 27.33 -1.49
N PRO A 175 6.11 27.74 -2.64
CA PRO A 175 6.30 27.00 -3.88
C PRO A 175 7.71 27.27 -4.40
N GLY A 176 8.62 26.30 -4.22
CA GLY A 176 9.96 26.35 -4.81
C GLY A 176 10.76 25.06 -4.56
N ILE A 177 10.98 24.28 -5.63
CA ILE A 177 12.01 23.25 -5.97
C ILE A 177 12.51 22.27 -4.88
N ALA A 178 12.01 22.29 -3.65
CA ALA A 178 12.35 21.32 -2.62
C ALA A 178 11.09 20.87 -1.92
N SER A 179 10.34 19.98 -2.57
CA SER A 179 9.35 19.21 -1.82
C SER A 179 10.07 18.44 -0.70
N LEU A 180 9.34 18.07 0.36
CA LEU A 180 9.91 17.23 1.42
C LEU A 180 10.48 15.92 0.83
N ALA A 181 9.87 15.39 -0.22
CA ALA A 181 10.33 14.19 -0.92
C ALA A 181 11.70 14.39 -1.58
N ASP A 182 11.89 15.48 -2.34
CA ASP A 182 13.17 15.75 -3.04
C ASP A 182 14.34 15.89 -2.07
N TYR A 183 14.08 16.53 -0.92
CA TYR A 183 15.09 16.70 0.12
C TYR A 183 15.44 15.39 0.84
N VAL A 184 14.43 14.61 1.21
CA VAL A 184 14.62 13.31 1.86
C VAL A 184 15.44 12.42 0.94
N GLU A 185 15.02 12.30 -0.32
CA GLU A 185 15.73 11.51 -1.32
C GLU A 185 17.17 12.03 -1.54
N GLY A 186 17.37 13.35 -1.62
CA GLY A 186 18.70 13.95 -1.75
C GLY A 186 19.61 13.69 -0.54
N THR A 187 19.06 13.53 0.66
CA THR A 187 19.83 13.19 1.88
C THR A 187 20.16 11.70 1.90
N GLU A 188 19.16 10.85 1.64
CA GLU A 188 19.35 9.39 1.52
C GLU A 188 20.40 9.06 0.45
N ASN A 189 20.35 9.70 -0.73
CA ASN A 189 21.31 9.47 -1.81
C ASN A 189 22.76 9.84 -1.39
N LYS A 190 22.97 10.81 -0.49
CA LYS A 190 24.31 11.12 0.04
C LYS A 190 24.83 10.02 0.97
N VAL A 191 23.96 9.38 1.73
CA VAL A 191 24.32 8.23 2.59
C VAL A 191 24.61 7.02 1.71
N VAL A 192 23.70 6.70 0.79
CA VAL A 192 23.80 5.58 -0.17
C VAL A 192 25.08 5.63 -1.01
N ASN A 193 25.54 6.83 -1.37
CA ASN A 193 26.78 6.98 -2.15
C ASN A 193 28.07 6.76 -1.33
N GLN A 194 27.99 6.76 0.00
CA GLN A 194 29.12 6.46 0.89
C GLN A 194 29.15 4.96 1.25
N LYS A 195 29.37 4.13 0.23
CA LYS A 195 29.27 2.65 0.26
C LYS A 195 30.29 1.91 1.17
N ARG A 196 31.01 2.61 2.03
CA ARG A 196 32.12 2.04 2.81
C ARG A 196 31.74 1.62 4.23
N ASP A 197 30.63 2.13 4.75
CA ASP A 197 30.32 1.97 6.17
C ASP A 197 29.29 0.85 6.42
N PHE A 198 28.25 0.80 5.56
CA PHE A 198 27.18 -0.18 5.57
C PHE A 198 26.41 -0.15 4.23
N ILE A 199 25.57 -1.15 4.01
CA ILE A 199 24.48 -1.11 3.02
C ILE A 199 23.30 -0.38 3.67
N TRP A 200 22.92 0.76 3.12
CA TRP A 200 21.78 1.51 3.61
C TRP A 200 20.48 0.81 3.21
N ASN A 201 19.56 0.60 4.16
CA ASN A 201 18.30 -0.10 3.93
C ASN A 201 17.08 0.72 4.35
N LYS A 202 16.03 0.65 3.53
CA LYS A 202 14.72 1.23 3.82
C LYS A 202 13.61 0.31 3.33
N VAL A 203 12.67 0.00 4.22
CA VAL A 203 11.54 -0.87 3.95
C VAL A 203 10.24 -0.08 4.05
N VAL A 204 9.43 -0.15 3.01
CA VAL A 204 8.06 0.39 2.99
C VAL A 204 7.14 -0.68 2.44
N ILE A 205 6.20 -1.13 3.25
CA ILE A 205 5.24 -2.18 2.91
C ILE A 205 3.84 -1.58 2.82
N GLU A 206 3.11 -1.94 1.78
CA GLU A 206 1.74 -1.49 1.52
C GLU A 206 0.81 -2.72 1.48
N VAL A 207 0.16 -3.01 2.60
CA VAL A 207 -0.85 -4.06 2.73
C VAL A 207 -2.19 -3.48 2.29
N THR A 208 -2.70 -3.94 1.16
CA THR A 208 -3.98 -3.49 0.59
C THR A 208 -5.05 -4.57 0.68
N VAL A 209 -6.29 -4.12 0.87
CA VAL A 209 -7.49 -4.97 0.87
C VAL A 209 -8.53 -4.52 -0.14
N PHE A 210 -8.41 -3.30 -0.65
CA PHE A 210 -9.31 -2.71 -1.64
C PHE A 210 -8.51 -2.27 -2.86
N GLU A 211 -9.03 -2.56 -4.04
CA GLU A 211 -8.49 -2.08 -5.31
C GLU A 211 -9.57 -1.46 -6.19
N ASP A 212 -9.15 -0.56 -7.08
CA ASP A 212 -10.03 -0.04 -8.12
C ASP A 212 -10.40 -1.18 -9.09
N GLY A 213 -11.67 -1.57 -9.04
CA GLY A 213 -12.23 -2.65 -9.85
C GLY A 213 -12.55 -2.24 -11.29
N GLN A 214 -12.37 -0.96 -11.64
CA GLN A 214 -12.76 -0.45 -12.94
C GLN A 214 -11.60 -0.52 -13.93
N GLY A 215 -11.74 -1.39 -14.93
CA GLY A 215 -10.77 -1.46 -16.03
C GLY A 215 -10.73 -0.18 -16.87
N GLU A 216 -9.56 0.13 -17.44
CA GLU A 216 -9.32 1.32 -18.28
C GLU A 216 -10.29 1.46 -19.46
N MET A 217 -10.68 0.34 -20.07
CA MET A 217 -11.70 0.33 -21.13
C MET A 217 -13.08 0.78 -20.62
N SER A 218 -13.48 0.32 -19.43
CA SER A 218 -14.74 0.74 -18.79
C SER A 218 -14.71 2.21 -18.40
N LYS A 219 -13.59 2.70 -17.84
CA LYS A 219 -13.39 4.13 -17.57
C LYS A 219 -13.55 4.96 -18.85
N THR A 220 -12.93 4.52 -19.94
CA THR A 220 -13.01 5.21 -21.24
C THR A 220 -14.43 5.23 -21.80
N LEU A 221 -15.14 4.10 -21.78
CA LEU A 221 -16.54 4.00 -22.21
C LEU A 221 -17.45 4.94 -21.40
N ASN A 222 -17.31 4.97 -20.08
CA ASN A 222 -18.11 5.83 -19.21
C ASN A 222 -17.85 7.33 -19.47
N ARG A 223 -16.60 7.70 -19.76
CA ARG A 223 -16.24 9.06 -20.21
C ARG A 223 -16.98 9.47 -21.47
N HIS A 224 -17.15 8.56 -22.43
CA HIS A 224 -17.92 8.83 -23.66
C HIS A 224 -19.43 8.80 -23.44
N ALA A 225 -19.92 7.93 -22.55
CA ALA A 225 -21.33 7.80 -22.22
C ALA A 225 -21.87 8.99 -21.40
N GLY A 226 -21.00 9.80 -20.78
CA GLY A 226 -21.38 10.92 -19.92
C GLY A 226 -21.90 10.45 -18.55
N SER A 227 -21.38 9.34 -18.05
CA SER A 227 -21.66 8.77 -16.74
C SER A 227 -20.41 8.82 -15.86
N ALA A 228 -20.59 9.17 -14.60
CA ALA A 228 -19.59 9.00 -13.57
C ALA A 228 -19.79 7.63 -12.93
N GLN A 229 -18.73 6.84 -12.79
CA GLN A 229 -18.80 5.54 -12.13
C GLN A 229 -17.48 5.20 -11.46
N VAL A 230 -17.56 4.60 -10.28
CA VAL A 230 -16.44 4.04 -9.53
C VAL A 230 -16.77 2.63 -9.10
N LYS A 231 -15.75 1.77 -9.04
CA LYS A 231 -15.86 0.37 -8.60
C LYS A 231 -14.72 0.01 -7.66
N VAL A 232 -15.04 -0.66 -6.57
CA VAL A 232 -14.07 -1.20 -5.62
C VAL A 232 -14.26 -2.71 -5.53
N GLU A 233 -13.15 -3.44 -5.57
CA GLU A 233 -13.13 -4.88 -5.28
C GLU A 233 -12.25 -5.14 -4.06
N THR A 234 -12.62 -6.14 -3.26
CA THR A 234 -11.77 -6.60 -2.16
C THR A 234 -10.73 -7.59 -2.67
N ASN A 235 -9.46 -7.29 -2.47
CA ASN A 235 -8.34 -8.17 -2.80
C ASN A 235 -7.20 -7.96 -1.79
N PHE A 236 -6.87 -9.01 -1.03
CA PHE A 236 -5.81 -8.95 -0.01
C PHE A 236 -4.45 -9.21 -0.63
N LYS A 237 -3.56 -8.21 -0.57
CA LYS A 237 -2.19 -8.34 -1.06
C LYS A 237 -1.23 -7.34 -0.44
N VAL A 238 0.05 -7.69 -0.42
CA VAL A 238 1.13 -6.69 -0.39
C VAL A 238 1.29 -6.17 -1.81
N ASN A 239 0.96 -4.91 -2.06
CA ASN A 239 0.87 -4.39 -3.43
C ASN A 239 2.25 -4.05 -4.03
N GLU A 240 2.27 -3.70 -5.32
CA GLU A 240 3.51 -3.35 -6.05
C GLU A 240 4.22 -2.08 -5.54
N ALA A 241 3.55 -1.22 -4.79
CA ALA A 241 4.17 -0.02 -4.20
C ALA A 241 5.05 -0.37 -2.98
N SER A 242 4.98 -1.61 -2.49
CA SER A 242 5.89 -2.11 -1.47
C SER A 242 7.32 -2.19 -2.00
N THR A 243 8.27 -1.65 -1.24
CA THR A 243 9.68 -1.56 -1.60
C THR A 243 10.56 -2.05 -0.46
N ASN A 244 11.59 -2.81 -0.81
CA ASN A 244 12.76 -3.02 0.02
C ASN A 244 13.96 -2.45 -0.72
N ARG A 245 14.52 -1.35 -0.23
CA ARG A 245 15.62 -0.63 -0.89
C ARG A 245 16.93 -0.91 -0.16
N PHE A 246 17.94 -1.33 -0.91
CA PHE A 246 19.32 -1.51 -0.45
C PHE A 246 20.23 -0.63 -1.31
N ASP A 247 20.81 0.41 -0.72
CA ASP A 247 21.55 1.46 -1.43
C ASP A 247 20.76 2.03 -2.63
N MET A 248 21.33 1.91 -3.83
CA MET A 248 20.71 2.33 -5.11
C MET A 248 19.78 1.29 -5.71
N GLY A 249 19.68 0.10 -5.11
CA GLY A 249 18.83 -0.99 -5.59
C GLY A 249 17.49 -1.01 -4.88
N THR A 250 16.40 -1.02 -5.63
CA THR A 250 15.04 -1.14 -5.08
C THR A 250 14.44 -2.46 -5.56
N PHE A 251 13.92 -3.25 -4.61
CA PHE A 251 13.28 -4.53 -4.85
C PHE A 251 11.78 -4.39 -4.56
N MET A 252 10.95 -4.90 -5.47
CA MET A 252 9.47 -4.79 -5.44
C MET A 252 8.85 -6.11 -5.87
N ALA A 253 7.62 -6.41 -5.44
CA ALA A 253 6.88 -7.56 -5.97
C ALA A 253 6.10 -7.13 -7.23
N ARG A 254 6.43 -7.68 -8.40
CA ARG A 254 5.65 -7.49 -9.64
C ARG A 254 4.32 -8.22 -9.50
N GLY A 255 3.22 -7.51 -9.67
CA GLY A 255 1.85 -7.96 -9.41
C GLY A 255 1.41 -7.85 -7.95
N GLY A 256 2.34 -7.57 -7.03
CA GLY A 256 2.14 -7.73 -5.59
C GLY A 256 2.29 -9.19 -5.13
N VAL A 257 2.01 -9.43 -3.85
CA VAL A 257 1.96 -10.76 -3.22
C VAL A 257 0.55 -10.95 -2.70
N GLU A 258 -0.27 -11.67 -3.47
CA GLU A 258 -1.66 -11.99 -3.09
C GLU A 258 -1.69 -13.17 -2.11
N ILE A 259 -2.57 -13.08 -1.10
CA ILE A 259 -2.86 -14.21 -0.21
C ILE A 259 -4.32 -14.60 -0.37
N GLN A 260 -4.53 -15.88 -0.66
CA GLN A 260 -5.89 -16.43 -0.78
C GLN A 260 -6.52 -16.68 0.60
N ASP A 261 -7.85 -16.67 0.64
CA ASP A 261 -8.67 -16.98 1.83
C ASP A 261 -8.44 -16.04 3.04
N VAL A 262 -8.02 -14.79 2.82
CA VAL A 262 -7.98 -13.74 3.87
C VAL A 262 -9.33 -13.02 4.00
N LEU A 263 -9.89 -12.60 2.87
CA LEU A 263 -11.14 -11.85 2.74
C LEU A 263 -11.96 -12.43 1.59
N GLU A 264 -13.28 -12.48 1.75
CA GLU A 264 -14.17 -12.83 0.65
C GLU A 264 -14.14 -11.76 -0.43
N ARG A 265 -14.08 -12.18 -1.71
CA ARG A 265 -14.13 -11.26 -2.85
C ARG A 265 -15.52 -10.65 -2.99
N GLN A 266 -15.62 -9.36 -2.73
CA GLN A 266 -16.83 -8.54 -2.84
C GLN A 266 -16.59 -7.39 -3.82
N LYS A 267 -17.66 -6.95 -4.48
CA LYS A 267 -17.62 -5.83 -5.43
C LYS A 267 -18.61 -4.77 -5.01
N PHE A 268 -18.17 -3.53 -5.03
CA PHE A 268 -18.94 -2.35 -4.67
C PHE A 268 -18.90 -1.36 -5.83
N GLU A 269 -20.01 -0.69 -6.11
CA GLU A 269 -20.06 0.32 -7.16
C GLU A 269 -20.95 1.50 -6.78
N ALA A 270 -20.57 2.66 -7.30
CA ALA A 270 -21.42 3.85 -7.34
C ALA A 270 -21.38 4.40 -8.77
N GLY A 271 -22.54 4.75 -9.30
CA GLY A 271 -22.67 5.28 -10.65
C GLY A 271 -23.77 6.32 -10.73
N MET A 272 -23.51 7.39 -11.47
CA MET A 272 -24.45 8.47 -11.72
C MET A 272 -24.39 8.91 -13.18
N ASN A 273 -25.56 9.03 -13.81
CA ASN A 273 -25.71 9.58 -15.16
C ASN A 273 -26.00 11.08 -15.07
N ALA A 274 -25.39 11.85 -15.97
CA ALA A 274 -25.71 13.28 -16.11
C ALA A 274 -27.17 13.49 -16.52
N ASP A 275 -27.80 14.52 -15.97
CA ASP A 275 -29.08 15.01 -16.45
C ASP A 275 -28.93 15.71 -17.81
N ARG A 276 -29.97 15.66 -18.65
CA ARG A 276 -29.89 16.15 -20.04
C ARG A 276 -31.17 16.82 -20.48
N ASP A 277 -31.04 18.05 -20.95
CA ASP A 277 -32.09 18.75 -21.67
C ASP A 277 -31.64 19.02 -23.11
N LYS A 278 -32.24 18.27 -24.04
CA LYS A 278 -31.96 18.37 -25.48
C LYS A 278 -32.90 19.33 -26.19
N LEU A 279 -34.10 19.53 -25.64
CA LEU A 279 -35.19 20.19 -26.36
C LEU A 279 -35.31 21.65 -25.94
N GLY A 280 -35.03 21.96 -24.69
CA GLY A 280 -35.28 23.26 -24.10
C GLY A 280 -36.78 23.55 -24.00
N THR A 281 -37.12 24.62 -23.29
CA THR A 281 -38.46 25.17 -23.20
C THR A 281 -38.45 26.59 -23.73
N ASP A 282 -39.41 26.92 -24.59
CA ASP A 282 -39.56 28.27 -25.11
C ASP A 282 -40.17 29.18 -24.02
N TYR A 283 -39.49 30.27 -23.71
CA TYR A 283 -39.92 31.28 -22.74
C TYR A 283 -39.87 32.66 -23.41
N GLY A 284 -40.99 33.05 -24.02
CA GLY A 284 -41.08 34.24 -24.86
C GLY A 284 -40.26 34.10 -26.15
N VAL A 285 -39.26 34.97 -26.34
CA VAL A 285 -38.36 34.95 -27.51
C VAL A 285 -37.08 34.12 -27.29
N LEU A 286 -36.91 33.56 -26.09
CA LEU A 286 -35.72 32.80 -25.71
C LEU A 286 -36.05 31.32 -25.54
N ARG A 287 -35.15 30.45 -25.99
CA ARG A 287 -35.14 29.03 -25.61
C ARG A 287 -34.25 28.85 -24.39
N VAL A 288 -34.83 28.34 -23.31
CA VAL A 288 -34.14 28.09 -22.05
C VAL A 288 -33.96 26.59 -21.89
N TRP A 289 -32.75 26.17 -21.52
CA TRP A 289 -32.49 24.79 -21.15
C TRP A 289 -32.27 24.70 -19.64
N SER A 290 -32.74 23.63 -19.03
CA SER A 290 -32.60 23.39 -17.60
C SER A 290 -32.10 21.98 -17.35
N VAL A 291 -31.05 21.86 -16.55
CA VAL A 291 -30.49 20.58 -16.11
C VAL A 291 -30.07 20.70 -14.67
N GLU A 292 -30.14 19.57 -13.96
CA GLU A 292 -29.61 19.45 -12.60
C GLU A 292 -28.27 18.71 -12.59
N ASP A 293 -27.38 19.14 -11.70
CA ASP A 293 -26.19 18.36 -11.36
C ASP A 293 -26.61 17.17 -10.49
N ARG A 294 -26.01 16.01 -10.74
CA ARG A 294 -26.36 14.77 -10.03
C ARG A 294 -25.16 14.17 -9.34
N GLU A 295 -25.32 13.85 -8.05
CA GLU A 295 -24.30 13.18 -7.24
C GLU A 295 -24.84 11.90 -6.62
N LYS A 296 -24.04 10.84 -6.62
CA LYS A 296 -24.29 9.62 -5.85
C LYS A 296 -23.09 9.31 -4.96
N THR A 297 -23.33 9.21 -3.66
CA THR A 297 -22.32 8.80 -2.68
C THR A 297 -22.77 7.50 -2.02
N ASN A 298 -21.93 6.48 -2.08
CA ASN A 298 -22.16 5.19 -1.44
C ASN A 298 -21.11 4.92 -0.36
N PHE A 299 -21.54 4.27 0.72
CA PHE A 299 -20.67 3.79 1.79
C PHE A 299 -20.88 2.28 1.97
N ALA A 300 -19.80 1.54 2.15
CA ALA A 300 -19.85 0.11 2.42
C ALA A 300 -18.86 -0.27 3.51
N THR A 301 -19.25 -1.25 4.31
CA THR A 301 -18.40 -1.84 5.34
C THR A 301 -18.11 -3.29 4.98
N VAL A 302 -16.84 -3.67 5.02
CA VAL A 302 -16.37 -5.04 4.84
C VAL A 302 -15.87 -5.55 6.18
N VAL A 303 -16.55 -6.55 6.73
CA VAL A 303 -16.13 -7.19 7.98
C VAL A 303 -14.97 -8.14 7.69
N CYS A 304 -13.90 -8.04 8.48
CA CYS A 304 -12.78 -8.98 8.40
C CYS A 304 -12.68 -9.85 9.66
N ASP A 305 -12.13 -11.06 9.49
CA ASP A 305 -11.65 -11.88 10.60
C ASP A 305 -10.23 -11.40 10.96
N PRO A 306 -10.02 -10.82 12.16
CA PRO A 306 -8.73 -10.23 12.51
C PRO A 306 -7.60 -11.27 12.53
N SER A 307 -7.89 -12.51 12.92
CA SER A 307 -6.87 -13.56 12.97
C SER A 307 -6.43 -13.96 11.57
N LYS A 308 -7.37 -14.07 10.62
CA LYS A 308 -7.04 -14.33 9.21
C LYS A 308 -6.30 -13.16 8.58
N TYR A 309 -6.72 -11.92 8.87
CA TYR A 309 -6.05 -10.73 8.36
C TYR A 309 -4.58 -10.69 8.82
N LEU A 310 -4.34 -10.78 10.13
CA LEU A 310 -3.00 -10.67 10.71
C LEU A 310 -2.08 -11.77 10.17
N LYS A 311 -2.57 -13.01 10.10
CA LYS A 311 -1.82 -14.13 9.52
C LYS A 311 -1.55 -13.94 8.02
N GLY A 312 -2.54 -13.46 7.26
CA GLY A 312 -2.38 -13.16 5.84
C GLY A 312 -1.35 -12.06 5.61
N ALA A 313 -1.38 -11.00 6.42
CA ALA A 313 -0.39 -9.93 6.38
C ALA A 313 1.00 -10.44 6.73
N GLU A 314 1.14 -11.23 7.79
CA GLU A 314 2.41 -11.87 8.16
C GLU A 314 2.98 -12.66 6.98
N MET A 315 2.20 -13.59 6.43
CA MET A 315 2.63 -14.45 5.33
C MET A 315 3.05 -13.67 4.08
N ALA A 316 2.27 -12.64 3.71
CA ALA A 316 2.57 -11.83 2.53
C ALA A 316 3.85 -11.02 2.70
N VAL A 317 4.00 -10.37 3.86
CA VAL A 317 5.12 -9.48 4.13
C VAL A 317 6.40 -10.27 4.35
N ASP A 318 6.35 -11.36 5.11
CA ASP A 318 7.49 -12.27 5.30
C ASP A 318 7.96 -12.81 3.94
N ALA A 319 7.04 -13.34 3.13
CA ALA A 319 7.42 -13.91 1.84
C ALA A 319 8.00 -12.85 0.89
N PHE A 320 7.48 -11.63 0.89
CA PHE A 320 8.07 -10.51 0.15
C PHE A 320 9.49 -10.18 0.66
N LEU A 321 9.63 -9.88 1.95
CA LEU A 321 10.90 -9.47 2.54
C LEU A 321 11.97 -10.53 2.37
N LYS A 322 11.66 -11.78 2.68
CA LYS A 322 12.57 -12.91 2.49
C LYS A 322 13.05 -13.06 1.06
N SER A 323 12.13 -12.93 0.09
CA SER A 323 12.49 -12.96 -1.34
C SER A 323 13.44 -11.83 -1.71
N THR A 324 13.19 -10.61 -1.22
CA THR A 324 14.08 -9.46 -1.50
C THR A 324 15.45 -9.58 -0.81
N VAL A 325 15.50 -10.16 0.40
CA VAL A 325 16.75 -10.43 1.14
C VAL A 325 17.59 -11.47 0.40
N GLN A 326 16.97 -12.55 -0.11
CA GLN A 326 17.65 -13.56 -0.91
C GLN A 326 18.23 -12.97 -2.20
N GLU A 327 17.47 -12.15 -2.91
CA GLU A 327 17.91 -11.46 -4.12
C GLU A 327 19.09 -10.50 -3.85
N MET A 328 19.04 -9.78 -2.73
CA MET A 328 20.14 -8.91 -2.30
C MET A 328 21.38 -9.73 -1.92
N ALA A 329 21.22 -10.80 -1.15
CA ALA A 329 22.30 -11.71 -0.74
C ALA A 329 23.01 -12.32 -1.95
N ALA A 330 22.25 -12.77 -2.96
CA ALA A 330 22.80 -13.27 -4.22
C ALA A 330 23.63 -12.22 -4.99
N LYS A 331 23.33 -10.93 -4.81
CA LYS A 331 24.10 -9.81 -5.38
C LYS A 331 25.29 -9.39 -4.53
N ALA A 332 25.33 -9.80 -3.26
CA ALA A 332 26.41 -9.54 -2.34
C ALA A 332 27.49 -10.62 -2.35
N ASN A 333 27.20 -11.81 -2.91
CA ASN A 333 28.12 -12.93 -3.07
C ASN A 333 28.66 -12.99 -4.51
#